data_AF-A0A5B8UTP1-F1
#
_entry.id   AF-A0A5B8UTP1-F1
#
_cell.length_a   1.000
_cell.length_b   1.000
_cell.length_c   1.000
_cell.angle_alpha   90.00
_cell.angle_beta   90.00
_cell.angle_gamma   90.00
#
_symmetry.space_group_name_H-M   'P 1'
#
loop_
_entity.id
_entity.type
_entity.pdbx_description
1 polymer ?
#
loop_
_entity_poly.entity_id
_entity_poly.type
_entity_poly.pdbx_seq_one_letter_code
_entity_poly.pdbx_strand_id
1 'polypeptide(L)'
;MYELLTDPGNYPFAWLEQVISILLNPEVTPVLELSPEQLNAVEARLPEASAEIMLKLKAWMFLLLVPEQLRQIARNTEAAVADLLRRASANYSAYPPGTAIAGLGRQVIRRLEMLHRDLSERHAPYLPAAGTASPGPVAPPGRITCLLSVDQLGLILKAADDARLIRSPSLSLIFKTLVPYLSTERKEDLSWDSMRSSTYHPEHSDQEAAIAALDKLIQKIREYR
;
A
#
# COMPACT_ATOMS: atom_id res chain seq x y z
N MET A 1 2.23 -1.68 -7.36
CA MET A 1 2.02 -0.41 -6.61
C MET A 1 0.56 0.03 -6.54
N TYR A 2 -0.26 -0.15 -7.59
CA TYR A 2 -1.73 -0.05 -7.46
C TYR A 2 -2.31 -1.10 -6.48
N GLU A 3 -1.68 -2.28 -6.38
CA GLU A 3 -2.09 -3.35 -5.46
C GLU A 3 -1.71 -3.13 -3.98
N LEU A 4 -0.80 -2.20 -3.64
CA LEU A 4 -0.51 -1.86 -2.23
C LEU A 4 -1.66 -1.08 -1.57
N LEU A 5 -2.55 -0.50 -2.39
CA LEU A 5 -3.75 0.21 -1.96
C LEU A 5 -5.03 -0.63 -2.13
N THR A 6 -4.95 -1.83 -2.71
CA THR A 6 -6.12 -2.69 -2.98
C THR A 6 -5.99 -4.13 -2.46
N ASP A 7 -4.88 -4.49 -1.80
CA ASP A 7 -4.82 -5.72 -1.01
C ASP A 7 -5.52 -5.51 0.35
N PRO A 8 -6.67 -6.15 0.61
CA PRO A 8 -7.39 -6.00 1.88
C PRO A 8 -6.56 -6.46 3.09
N GLY A 9 -5.49 -7.26 2.90
CA GLY A 9 -4.56 -7.63 3.96
C GLY A 9 -3.60 -6.52 4.42
N ASN A 10 -3.45 -5.44 3.64
CA ASN A 10 -2.51 -4.35 3.93
C ASN A 10 -3.15 -2.96 4.02
N TYR A 11 -4.47 -2.86 3.85
CA TYR A 11 -5.22 -1.61 4.02
C TYR A 11 -5.18 -1.15 5.49
N PRO A 12 -4.58 0.02 5.82
CA PRO A 12 -4.30 0.42 7.20
C PRO A 12 -5.58 0.70 7.98
N PHE A 13 -6.66 1.09 7.30
CA PHE A 13 -7.92 1.44 7.95
C PHE A 13 -8.90 0.27 8.06
N ALA A 14 -8.54 -0.96 7.65
CA ALA A 14 -9.47 -2.08 7.56
C ALA A 14 -10.26 -2.33 8.85
N TRP A 15 -9.58 -2.28 9.99
CA TRP A 15 -10.22 -2.46 11.29
C TRP A 15 -11.20 -1.31 11.62
N LEU A 16 -10.82 -0.05 11.34
CA LEU A 16 -11.70 1.10 11.55
C LEU A 16 -12.91 1.07 10.61
N GLU A 17 -12.71 0.72 9.34
CA GLU A 17 -13.81 0.55 8.38
C GLU A 17 -14.79 -0.52 8.84
N GLN A 18 -14.31 -1.67 9.31
CA GLN A 18 -15.15 -2.75 9.82
C GLN A 18 -15.93 -2.30 11.08
N VAL A 19 -15.25 -1.67 12.04
CA VAL A 19 -15.89 -1.17 13.26
C VAL A 19 -16.94 -0.12 12.93
N ILE A 20 -16.63 0.86 12.09
CA ILE A 20 -17.54 1.98 11.80
C ILE A 20 -18.68 1.56 10.86
N SER A 21 -18.37 0.79 9.81
CA SER A 21 -19.35 0.49 8.76
C SER A 21 -20.25 -0.69 9.10
N ILE A 22 -19.84 -1.56 10.03
CA ILE A 22 -20.59 -2.76 10.42
C ILE A 22 -20.98 -2.70 11.90
N LEU A 23 -20.01 -2.81 12.81
CA LEU A 23 -20.29 -3.03 14.23
C LEU A 23 -21.02 -1.85 14.88
N LEU A 24 -20.55 -0.64 14.59
CA LEU A 24 -21.12 0.61 15.08
C LEU A 24 -22.05 1.23 14.03
N ASN A 25 -22.62 0.46 13.11
CA ASN A 25 -23.58 1.00 12.15
C ASN A 25 -25.00 0.60 12.56
N PRO A 26 -25.87 1.56 12.96
CA PRO A 26 -27.24 1.27 13.38
C PRO A 26 -28.13 0.73 12.25
N GLU A 27 -27.77 0.95 10.99
CA GLU A 27 -28.50 0.40 9.83
C GLU A 27 -28.16 -1.07 9.56
N VAL A 28 -27.03 -1.55 10.08
CA VAL A 28 -26.51 -2.91 9.82
C VAL A 28 -26.52 -3.78 11.07
N THR A 29 -26.27 -3.20 12.23
CA THR A 29 -26.15 -3.89 13.52
C THR A 29 -27.13 -3.26 14.51
N PRO A 30 -27.83 -4.06 15.35
CA PRO A 30 -28.64 -3.54 16.46
C PRO A 30 -27.72 -2.96 17.55
N VAL A 31 -27.20 -1.75 17.34
CA VAL A 31 -26.15 -1.13 18.16
C VAL A 31 -26.51 -0.94 19.64
N LEU A 32 -27.81 -0.91 19.97
CA LEU A 32 -28.30 -0.81 21.35
C LEU A 32 -28.24 -2.13 22.11
N GLU A 33 -28.09 -3.25 21.40
CA GLU A 33 -27.96 -4.60 21.98
C GLU A 33 -26.50 -5.02 22.17
N LEU A 34 -25.54 -4.17 21.78
CA LEU A 34 -24.13 -4.43 21.98
C LEU A 34 -23.81 -4.53 23.47
N SER A 35 -23.13 -5.61 23.84
CA SER A 35 -22.71 -5.83 25.22
C SER A 35 -21.64 -4.81 25.66
N PRO A 36 -21.57 -4.48 26.95
CA PRO A 36 -20.50 -3.63 27.49
C PRO A 36 -19.10 -4.15 27.17
N GLU A 37 -18.92 -5.47 27.11
CA GLU A 37 -17.64 -6.11 26.74
C GLU A 37 -17.24 -5.78 25.29
N GLN A 38 -18.19 -5.85 24.34
CA GLN A 38 -17.94 -5.48 22.94
C GLN A 38 -17.57 -4.00 22.80
N LEU A 39 -18.25 -3.12 23.53
CA LEU A 39 -17.96 -1.68 23.51
C LEU A 39 -16.59 -1.37 24.11
N ASN A 40 -16.26 -1.99 25.25
CA ASN A 40 -14.96 -1.84 25.91
C ASN A 40 -13.81 -2.40 25.06
N ALA A 41 -14.03 -3.50 24.33
CA ALA A 41 -13.03 -4.06 23.43
C ALA A 41 -12.68 -3.10 22.28
N VAL A 42 -13.69 -2.42 21.71
CA VAL A 42 -13.47 -1.38 20.68
C VAL A 42 -12.73 -0.19 21.29
N GLU A 43 -13.16 0.27 22.46
CA GLU A 43 -12.53 1.41 23.15
C GLU A 43 -11.05 1.15 23.46
N ALA A 44 -10.72 -0.04 23.96
CA ALA A 44 -9.34 -0.42 24.28
C ALA A 44 -8.44 -0.56 23.04
N ARG A 45 -8.99 -1.03 21.92
CA ARG A 45 -8.23 -1.25 20.67
C ARG A 45 -8.05 0.02 19.84
N LEU A 46 -8.93 1.01 19.99
CA LEU A 46 -8.93 2.25 19.21
C LEU A 46 -7.60 3.02 19.20
N PRO A 47 -6.89 3.20 20.35
CA PRO A 47 -5.60 3.88 20.37
C PRO A 47 -4.51 3.11 19.60
N GLU A 48 -4.46 1.79 19.77
CA GLU A 48 -3.47 0.94 19.11
C GLU A 48 -3.69 0.90 17.59
N ALA A 49 -4.93 0.73 17.15
CA ALA A 49 -5.28 0.74 15.73
C ALA A 49 -4.91 2.09 15.07
N SER A 50 -5.11 3.20 15.77
CA SER A 50 -4.69 4.53 15.31
C SER A 50 -3.17 4.64 15.19
N ALA A 51 -2.43 4.09 16.15
CA ALA A 51 -0.97 4.08 16.14
C ALA A 51 -0.41 3.20 15.01
N GLU A 52 -1.03 2.04 14.74
CA GLU A 52 -0.67 1.15 13.64
C GLU A 52 -0.88 1.81 12.28
N ILE A 53 -1.98 2.53 12.09
CA ILE A 53 -2.22 3.34 10.88
C ILE A 53 -1.09 4.35 10.71
N MET A 54 -0.76 5.11 11.75
CA MET A 54 0.31 6.10 11.68
C MET A 54 1.68 5.46 11.41
N LEU A 55 1.97 4.29 11.97
CA LEU A 55 3.21 3.57 11.73
C LEU A 55 3.30 3.09 10.27
N LYS A 56 2.23 2.49 9.74
CA LYS A 56 2.16 2.04 8.35
C LYS A 56 2.30 3.21 7.38
N LEU A 57 1.61 4.30 7.64
CA LEU A 57 1.68 5.51 6.81
C LEU A 57 3.08 6.12 6.85
N LYS A 58 3.73 6.23 8.02
CA LYS A 58 5.13 6.67 8.12
C LYS A 58 6.08 5.75 7.36
N ALA A 59 5.92 4.44 7.48
CA ALA A 59 6.75 3.47 6.77
C ALA A 59 6.57 3.60 5.25
N TRP A 60 5.33 3.76 4.77
CA TRP A 60 5.05 4.02 3.37
C TRP A 60 5.68 5.32 2.91
N MET A 61 5.52 6.41 3.65
CA MET A 61 6.14 7.70 3.32
C MET A 61 7.68 7.63 3.30
N PHE A 62 8.29 6.91 4.24
CA PHE A 62 9.75 6.74 4.30
C PHE A 62 10.29 5.93 3.12
N LEU A 63 9.55 4.90 2.69
CA LEU A 63 9.91 4.08 1.54
C LEU A 63 9.64 4.80 0.20
N LEU A 64 8.78 5.82 0.20
CA LEU A 64 8.41 6.58 -1.00
C LEU A 64 9.33 7.79 -1.16
N LEU A 65 10.37 7.59 -1.97
CA LEU A 65 11.31 8.65 -2.36
C LEU A 65 10.78 9.55 -3.50
N VAL A 66 9.53 9.33 -3.91
CA VAL A 66 8.89 10.01 -5.05
C VAL A 66 7.85 11.02 -4.56
N PRO A 67 8.04 12.33 -4.81
CA PRO A 67 7.12 13.37 -4.33
C PRO A 67 5.67 13.22 -4.81
N GLU A 68 5.42 12.74 -6.03
CA GLU A 68 4.06 12.55 -6.58
C GLU A 68 3.33 11.35 -5.97
N GLN A 69 4.03 10.26 -5.68
CA GLN A 69 3.43 9.08 -5.04
C GLN A 69 3.16 9.36 -3.57
N LEU A 70 4.06 10.08 -2.90
CA LEU A 70 3.85 10.59 -1.57
C LEU A 70 2.60 11.48 -1.51
N ARG A 71 2.41 12.35 -2.51
CA ARG A 71 1.20 13.15 -2.70
C ARG A 71 -0.06 12.32 -2.88
N GLN A 72 -0.01 11.31 -3.74
CA GLN A 72 -1.19 10.47 -4.00
C GLN A 72 -1.57 9.64 -2.79
N ILE A 73 -0.59 9.08 -2.07
CA ILE A 73 -0.86 8.36 -0.82
C ILE A 73 -1.38 9.32 0.25
N ALA A 74 -0.81 10.51 0.39
CA ALA A 74 -1.31 11.52 1.31
C ALA A 74 -2.79 11.86 1.00
N ARG A 75 -3.13 12.11 -0.27
CA ARG A 75 -4.51 12.38 -0.72
C ARG A 75 -5.46 11.21 -0.46
N ASN A 76 -5.06 9.99 -0.80
CA ASN A 76 -5.88 8.79 -0.61
C ASN A 76 -6.13 8.53 0.88
N THR A 77 -5.12 8.76 1.70
CA THR A 77 -5.19 8.61 3.16
C THR A 77 -6.12 9.68 3.75
N GLU A 78 -5.97 10.93 3.33
CA GLU A 78 -6.83 12.04 3.76
C GLU A 78 -8.29 11.78 3.38
N ALA A 79 -8.55 11.33 2.14
CA ALA A 79 -9.88 10.97 1.67
C ALA A 79 -10.49 9.80 2.45
N ALA A 80 -9.70 8.76 2.76
CA ALA A 80 -10.18 7.63 3.55
C ALA A 80 -10.56 8.04 4.98
N VAL A 81 -9.75 8.88 5.64
CA VAL A 81 -10.06 9.38 6.99
C VAL A 81 -11.29 10.29 6.97
N ALA A 82 -11.42 11.15 5.96
CA ALA A 82 -12.60 12.01 5.80
C ALA A 82 -13.87 11.18 5.58
N ASP A 83 -13.80 10.10 4.80
CA ASP A 83 -14.93 9.20 4.59
C ASP A 83 -15.34 8.46 5.88
N LEU A 84 -14.36 7.93 6.62
CA LEU A 84 -14.59 7.31 7.92
C LEU A 84 -15.21 8.28 8.93
N LEU A 85 -14.73 9.53 8.97
CA LEU A 85 -15.25 10.58 9.86
C LEU A 85 -16.71 10.92 9.51
N ARG A 86 -17.02 11.03 8.22
CA ARG A 86 -18.37 11.25 7.72
C ARG A 86 -19.32 10.12 8.13
N ARG A 87 -18.92 8.85 7.93
CA ARG A 87 -19.71 7.67 8.33
C ARG A 87 -19.89 7.60 9.84
N ALA A 88 -18.81 7.77 10.61
CA ALA A 88 -18.88 7.76 12.07
C ALA A 88 -19.80 8.85 12.62
N SER A 89 -19.79 10.05 12.01
CA SER A 89 -20.69 11.15 12.38
C SER A 89 -22.15 10.85 12.03
N ALA A 90 -22.41 10.24 10.87
CA ALA A 90 -23.75 9.81 10.49
C ALA A 90 -24.31 8.77 11.47
N ASN A 91 -23.53 7.73 11.80
CA ASN A 91 -23.94 6.73 12.78
C ASN A 91 -24.18 7.36 14.16
N TYR A 92 -23.28 8.25 14.60
CA TYR A 92 -23.39 8.93 15.89
C TYR A 92 -24.67 9.74 16.04
N SER A 93 -25.18 10.33 14.96
CA SER A 93 -26.44 11.10 14.99
C SER A 93 -27.66 10.25 15.33
N ALA A 94 -27.59 8.94 15.12
CA ALA A 94 -28.64 7.98 15.46
C ALA A 94 -28.51 7.37 16.86
N TYR A 95 -27.43 7.66 17.59
CA TYR A 95 -27.24 7.11 18.94
C TYR A 95 -28.01 7.90 20.00
N PRO A 96 -28.74 7.24 20.92
CA PRO A 96 -29.41 7.94 21.99
C PRO A 96 -28.41 8.63 22.93
N PRO A 97 -28.64 9.90 23.31
CA PRO A 97 -27.72 10.64 24.17
C PRO A 97 -27.59 9.99 25.55
N GLY A 98 -26.39 10.05 26.13
CA GLY A 98 -26.10 9.50 27.47
C GLY A 98 -25.85 7.99 27.51
N THR A 99 -25.96 7.28 26.38
CA THR A 99 -25.66 5.85 26.29
C THR A 99 -24.16 5.56 26.13
N ALA A 100 -23.74 4.34 26.48
CA ALA A 100 -22.36 3.88 26.29
C ALA A 100 -21.94 3.94 24.81
N ILE A 101 -22.83 3.58 23.88
CA ILE A 101 -22.59 3.66 22.44
C ILE A 101 -22.40 5.11 21.97
N ALA A 102 -23.16 6.07 22.52
CA ALA A 102 -22.94 7.50 22.26
C ALA A 102 -21.61 7.98 22.82
N GLY A 103 -21.20 7.50 24.00
CA GLY A 103 -19.88 7.74 24.57
C GLY A 103 -18.76 7.25 23.63
N LEU A 104 -18.83 5.99 23.21
CA LEU A 104 -17.85 5.38 22.29
C LEU A 104 -17.83 6.06 20.92
N GLY A 105 -19.00 6.35 20.33
CA GLY A 105 -19.10 7.03 19.04
C GLY A 105 -18.40 8.39 19.04
N ARG A 106 -18.56 9.17 20.13
CA ARG A 106 -17.84 10.43 20.30
C ARG A 106 -16.32 10.24 20.38
N GLN A 107 -15.86 9.20 21.06
CA GLN A 107 -14.42 8.89 21.14
C GLN A 107 -13.84 8.49 19.78
N VAL A 108 -14.57 7.69 18.99
CA VAL A 108 -14.18 7.32 17.63
C VAL A 108 -14.05 8.55 16.74
N ILE A 109 -15.06 9.44 16.75
CA ILE A 109 -15.02 10.70 15.99
C ILE A 109 -13.78 11.53 16.39
N ARG A 110 -13.59 11.75 17.69
CA ARG A 110 -12.45 12.53 18.20
C ARG A 110 -11.11 11.94 17.76
N ARG A 111 -10.97 10.61 17.72
CA ARG A 111 -9.74 9.96 17.24
C ARG A 111 -9.54 10.10 15.75
N LEU A 112 -10.59 10.00 14.94
CA LEU A 112 -10.51 10.25 13.50
C LEU A 112 -10.14 11.72 13.21
N GLU A 113 -10.68 12.68 13.96
CA GLU A 113 -10.32 14.10 13.86
C GLU A 113 -8.84 14.34 14.21
N MET A 114 -8.33 13.69 15.25
CA MET A 114 -6.92 13.77 15.61
C MET A 114 -6.04 13.15 14.54
N LEU A 115 -6.41 11.96 14.02
CA LEU A 115 -5.71 11.30 12.94
C LEU A 115 -5.67 12.18 11.68
N HIS A 116 -6.80 12.79 11.32
CA HIS A 116 -6.88 13.72 10.20
C HIS A 116 -5.92 14.90 10.39
N ARG A 117 -5.91 15.53 11.56
CA ARG A 117 -5.01 16.65 11.88
C ARG A 117 -3.54 16.25 11.81
N ASP A 118 -3.18 15.13 12.43
CA ASP A 118 -1.80 14.61 12.44
C ASP A 118 -1.30 14.31 11.02
N LEU A 119 -2.17 13.82 10.15
CA LEU A 119 -1.87 13.57 8.74
C LEU A 119 -1.73 14.88 7.96
N SER A 120 -2.68 15.80 8.12
CA SER A 120 -2.64 17.09 7.42
C SER A 120 -1.41 17.91 7.80
N GLU A 121 -1.03 17.96 9.09
CA GLU A 121 0.17 18.67 9.54
C GLU A 121 1.46 18.03 8.99
N ARG A 122 1.55 16.69 8.97
CA ARG A 122 2.72 15.98 8.44
C ARG A 122 2.81 16.00 6.92
N HIS A 123 1.68 16.10 6.22
CA HIS A 123 1.60 16.05 4.76
C HIS A 123 1.51 17.43 4.11
N ALA A 124 1.34 18.49 4.89
CA ALA A 124 1.31 19.88 4.40
C ALA A 124 2.47 20.24 3.46
N PRO A 125 3.73 19.78 3.66
CA PRO A 125 4.82 20.05 2.72
C PRO A 125 4.68 19.37 1.35
N TYR A 126 3.82 18.35 1.26
CA TYR A 126 3.67 17.51 0.08
C TYR A 126 2.36 17.79 -0.66
N LEU A 127 1.28 18.22 0.00
CA LEU A 127 0.03 18.57 -0.68
C LEU A 127 0.18 19.87 -1.50
N PRO A 128 -0.22 19.90 -2.79
CA PRO A 128 -0.21 21.15 -3.54
C PRO A 128 -1.31 22.06 -3.00
N ALA A 129 -1.09 23.38 -3.06
CA ALA A 129 -2.14 24.36 -2.80
C ALA A 129 -3.38 24.01 -3.64
N ALA A 130 -4.55 23.97 -2.98
CA ALA A 130 -5.80 23.49 -3.56
C ALA A 130 -6.03 24.07 -4.97
N GLY A 131 -6.06 23.20 -6.01
CA GLY A 131 -6.50 23.61 -7.36
C GLY A 131 -5.75 23.04 -8.57
N THR A 132 -4.65 22.29 -8.42
CA THR A 132 -3.96 21.73 -9.61
C THR A 132 -4.47 20.33 -9.97
N ALA A 133 -4.93 20.20 -11.22
CA ALA A 133 -5.50 19.00 -11.82
C ALA A 133 -4.63 17.75 -11.62
N SER A 134 -5.27 16.60 -11.41
CA SER A 134 -4.60 15.30 -11.34
C SER A 134 -3.81 15.04 -12.63
N PRO A 135 -2.50 14.81 -12.57
CA PRO A 135 -1.81 14.21 -13.69
C PRO A 135 -2.26 12.73 -13.79
N GLY A 136 -2.33 12.20 -15.02
CA GLY A 136 -2.62 10.79 -15.29
C GLY A 136 -1.58 9.84 -14.67
N PRO A 137 -1.60 8.53 -14.99
CA PRO A 137 -0.63 7.59 -14.42
C PRO A 137 0.79 7.96 -14.85
N VAL A 138 1.51 8.67 -13.99
CA VAL A 138 2.92 9.01 -14.20
C VAL A 138 3.76 7.84 -13.71
N ALA A 139 4.67 7.35 -14.56
CA ALA A 139 5.66 6.34 -14.26
C ALA A 139 6.43 6.64 -12.95
N PRO A 140 6.81 5.63 -12.14
CA PRO A 140 7.60 5.85 -10.92
C PRO A 140 8.97 6.47 -11.27
N PRO A 141 9.36 7.64 -10.73
CA PRO A 141 10.73 8.11 -10.83
C PRO A 141 11.65 7.29 -9.93
N GLY A 142 12.93 7.19 -10.32
CA GLY A 142 13.93 6.33 -9.69
C GLY A 142 14.01 4.93 -10.28
N ARG A 143 13.48 4.70 -11.49
CA ARG A 143 13.67 3.44 -12.20
C ARG A 143 15.15 3.16 -12.42
N ILE A 144 15.55 1.94 -12.10
CA ILE A 144 16.90 1.47 -12.39
C ILE A 144 16.91 1.01 -13.84
N THR A 145 17.74 1.65 -14.65
CA THR A 145 17.97 1.21 -16.04
C THR A 145 18.82 -0.05 -16.03
N CYS A 146 18.19 -1.14 -16.42
CA CYS A 146 18.87 -2.40 -16.67
C CYS A 146 19.41 -2.43 -18.10
N LEU A 147 20.65 -2.89 -18.23
CA LEU A 147 21.29 -3.11 -19.53
C LEU A 147 20.82 -4.41 -20.19
N LEU A 148 20.18 -5.30 -19.42
CA LEU A 148 19.55 -6.53 -19.92
C LEU A 148 18.16 -6.23 -20.45
N SER A 149 17.71 -7.03 -21.42
CA SER A 149 16.35 -6.95 -21.93
C SER A 149 15.32 -7.35 -20.86
N VAL A 150 14.07 -7.01 -21.11
CA VAL A 150 12.92 -7.38 -20.26
C VAL A 150 12.86 -8.90 -20.06
N ASP A 151 13.05 -9.66 -21.12
CA ASP A 151 12.93 -11.12 -21.12
C ASP A 151 14.12 -11.79 -20.40
N GLN A 152 15.33 -11.25 -20.59
CA GLN A 152 16.54 -11.68 -19.89
C GLN A 152 16.46 -11.42 -18.38
N LEU A 153 15.94 -10.25 -17.97
CA LEU A 153 15.66 -9.96 -16.56
C LEU A 153 14.59 -10.90 -15.99
N GLY A 154 13.55 -11.17 -16.78
CA GLY A 154 12.52 -12.13 -16.45
C GLY A 154 13.10 -13.49 -16.10
N LEU A 155 14.01 -13.99 -16.95
CA LEU A 155 14.68 -15.28 -16.75
C LEU A 155 15.50 -15.31 -15.45
N ILE A 156 16.26 -14.25 -15.17
CA ILE A 156 17.07 -14.18 -13.95
C ILE A 156 16.18 -14.17 -12.70
N LEU A 157 15.09 -13.38 -12.70
CA LEU A 157 14.17 -13.30 -11.58
C LEU A 157 13.44 -14.63 -11.34
N LYS A 158 13.02 -15.31 -12.42
CA LYS A 158 12.45 -16.65 -12.35
C LYS A 158 13.47 -17.66 -11.80
N ALA A 159 14.70 -17.67 -12.31
CA ALA A 159 15.75 -18.58 -11.84
C ALA A 159 16.08 -18.35 -10.35
N ALA A 160 16.04 -17.10 -9.87
CA ALA A 160 16.23 -16.79 -8.46
C ALA A 160 15.08 -17.27 -7.57
N ASP A 161 13.83 -17.21 -8.04
CA ASP A 161 12.66 -17.79 -7.35
C ASP A 161 12.72 -19.33 -7.33
N ASP A 162 12.99 -19.95 -8.48
CA ASP A 162 13.12 -21.41 -8.63
C ASP A 162 14.26 -21.97 -7.77
N ALA A 163 15.39 -21.25 -7.69
CA ALA A 163 16.52 -21.58 -6.81
C ALA A 163 16.28 -21.22 -5.33
N ARG A 164 15.11 -20.65 -4.99
CA ARG A 164 14.70 -20.20 -3.64
C ARG A 164 15.64 -19.18 -3.01
N LEU A 165 16.33 -18.39 -3.84
CA LEU A 165 17.09 -17.23 -3.39
C LEU A 165 16.16 -16.04 -3.07
N ILE A 166 14.97 -16.04 -3.67
CA ILE A 166 13.87 -15.11 -3.38
C ILE A 166 12.68 -15.94 -2.88
N ARG A 167 11.95 -15.43 -1.87
CA ARG A 167 10.71 -16.05 -1.38
C ARG A 167 9.52 -15.16 -1.69
N SER A 168 8.58 -15.68 -2.49
CA SER A 168 7.32 -15.02 -2.81
C SER A 168 6.18 -16.04 -2.86
N PRO A 169 4.93 -15.67 -2.50
CA PRO A 169 3.74 -16.50 -2.72
C PRO A 169 3.49 -16.84 -4.20
N SER A 170 3.99 -16.01 -5.13
CA SER A 170 3.94 -16.31 -6.56
C SER A 170 4.99 -15.53 -7.35
N LEU A 171 5.40 -16.08 -8.48
CA LEU A 171 6.25 -15.40 -9.46
C LEU A 171 5.60 -14.09 -9.97
N SER A 172 4.27 -14.06 -10.11
CA SER A 172 3.53 -12.86 -10.49
C SER A 172 3.72 -11.70 -9.50
N LEU A 173 3.78 -12.00 -8.20
CA LEU A 173 4.02 -10.97 -7.18
C LEU A 173 5.43 -10.38 -7.27
N ILE A 174 6.44 -11.20 -7.62
CA ILE A 174 7.81 -10.72 -7.86
C ILE A 174 7.80 -9.69 -8.99
N PHE A 175 7.20 -10.02 -10.12
CA PHE A 175 7.14 -9.12 -11.28
C PHE A 175 6.33 -7.86 -10.98
N LYS A 176 5.15 -7.96 -10.38
CA LYS A 176 4.33 -6.79 -10.02
C LYS A 176 5.03 -5.86 -9.01
N THR A 177 5.92 -6.41 -8.19
CA THR A 177 6.71 -5.64 -7.21
C THR A 177 7.91 -4.96 -7.84
N LEU A 178 8.70 -5.68 -8.65
CA LEU A 178 9.98 -5.18 -9.15
C LEU A 178 9.85 -4.39 -10.46
N VAL A 179 9.06 -4.88 -11.41
CA VAL A 179 8.96 -4.32 -12.78
C VAL A 179 8.61 -2.82 -12.83
N PRO A 180 7.72 -2.28 -11.97
CA PRO A 180 7.44 -0.84 -11.97
C PRO A 180 8.66 0.05 -11.72
N TYR A 181 9.69 -0.49 -11.05
CA TYR A 181 10.93 0.21 -10.68
C TYR A 181 12.11 -0.14 -11.60
N LEU A 182 11.88 -0.90 -12.67
CA LEU A 182 12.89 -1.24 -13.67
C LEU A 182 12.56 -0.56 -15.00
N SER A 183 13.60 -0.19 -15.73
CA SER A 183 13.55 0.22 -17.13
C SER A 183 14.66 -0.49 -17.90
N THR A 184 14.59 -0.44 -19.23
CA THR A 184 15.70 -0.88 -20.10
C THR A 184 16.08 0.26 -21.04
N GLU A 185 17.25 0.20 -21.66
CA GLU A 185 17.66 1.21 -22.66
C GLU A 185 16.66 1.38 -23.81
N ARG A 186 15.88 0.32 -24.11
CA ARG A 186 14.92 0.29 -25.22
C ARG A 186 13.49 0.59 -24.80
N LYS A 187 13.15 0.43 -23.51
CA LYS A 187 11.78 0.52 -23.01
C LYS A 187 11.75 1.03 -21.59
N GLU A 188 11.12 2.19 -21.41
CA GLU A 188 10.95 2.81 -20.10
C GLU A 188 9.81 2.16 -19.31
N ASP A 189 8.66 1.91 -19.94
CA ASP A 189 7.49 1.28 -19.31
C ASP A 189 7.44 -0.22 -19.58
N LEU A 190 7.84 -1.00 -18.59
CA LEU A 190 7.86 -2.46 -18.66
C LEU A 190 6.50 -3.05 -18.26
N SER A 191 6.04 -4.06 -19.00
CA SER A 191 4.83 -4.81 -18.66
C SER A 191 5.20 -6.06 -17.87
N TRP A 192 4.69 -6.15 -16.64
CA TRP A 192 4.91 -7.31 -15.77
C TRP A 192 4.28 -8.59 -16.35
N ASP A 193 3.14 -8.46 -17.03
CA ASP A 193 2.42 -9.60 -17.60
C ASP A 193 3.17 -10.17 -18.81
N SER A 194 3.66 -9.27 -19.67
CA SER A 194 4.54 -9.61 -20.79
C SER A 194 5.84 -10.27 -20.29
N MET A 195 6.52 -9.64 -19.32
CA MET A 195 7.76 -10.18 -18.74
C MET A 195 7.54 -11.55 -18.11
N ARG A 196 6.42 -11.78 -17.41
CA ARG A 196 6.09 -13.08 -16.85
C ARG A 196 5.87 -14.12 -17.96
N SER A 197 5.11 -13.77 -18.99
CA SER A 197 4.74 -14.70 -20.06
C SER A 197 5.97 -15.23 -20.82
N SER A 198 6.96 -14.39 -21.09
CA SER A 198 8.18 -14.76 -21.81
C SER A 198 9.06 -15.73 -21.04
N THR A 199 9.00 -15.73 -19.71
CA THR A 199 9.78 -16.67 -18.89
C THR A 199 9.31 -18.13 -18.93
N TYR A 200 8.12 -18.41 -19.44
CA TYR A 200 7.66 -19.80 -19.59
C TYR A 200 8.22 -20.48 -20.84
N HIS A 201 8.53 -19.71 -21.87
CA HIS A 201 9.09 -20.22 -23.13
C HIS A 201 10.27 -19.34 -23.55
N PRO A 202 11.37 -19.37 -22.81
CA PRO A 202 12.50 -18.51 -23.09
C PRO A 202 13.19 -18.89 -24.40
N GLU A 203 13.52 -17.89 -25.21
CA GLU A 203 14.34 -18.07 -26.40
C GLU A 203 15.77 -18.46 -26.02
N HIS A 204 16.42 -19.29 -26.85
CA HIS A 204 17.79 -19.75 -26.60
C HIS A 204 18.79 -18.59 -26.48
N SER A 205 18.62 -17.55 -27.30
CA SER A 205 19.39 -16.31 -27.28
C SER A 205 19.29 -15.58 -25.94
N ASP A 206 18.08 -15.46 -25.38
CA ASP A 206 17.86 -14.81 -24.08
C ASP A 206 18.42 -15.63 -22.92
N GLN A 207 18.36 -16.96 -23.01
CA GLN A 207 19.01 -17.85 -22.04
C GLN A 207 20.52 -17.65 -22.02
N GLU A 208 21.18 -17.69 -23.18
CA GLU A 208 22.64 -17.48 -23.26
C GLU A 208 23.05 -16.11 -22.73
N ALA A 209 22.30 -15.06 -23.09
CA ALA A 209 22.56 -13.71 -22.60
C ALA A 209 22.39 -13.59 -21.06
N ALA A 210 21.35 -14.21 -20.50
CA ALA A 210 21.13 -14.24 -19.06
C ALA A 210 22.25 -14.98 -18.32
N ILE A 211 22.70 -16.14 -18.83
CA ILE A 211 23.81 -16.91 -18.27
C ILE A 211 25.10 -16.08 -18.29
N ALA A 212 25.44 -15.47 -19.43
CA ALA A 212 26.63 -14.64 -19.55
C ALA A 212 26.62 -13.45 -18.57
N ALA A 213 25.45 -12.86 -18.33
CA ALA A 213 25.28 -11.79 -17.34
C ALA A 213 25.51 -12.30 -15.91
N LEU A 214 24.98 -13.48 -15.57
CA LEU A 214 25.20 -14.11 -14.26
C LEU A 214 26.68 -14.48 -14.05
N ASP A 215 27.37 -14.99 -15.07
CA ASP A 215 28.81 -15.26 -15.00
C ASP A 215 29.61 -13.99 -14.72
N LYS A 216 29.25 -12.87 -15.36
CA LYS A 216 29.85 -11.57 -15.08
C LYS A 216 29.63 -11.14 -13.62
N LEU A 217 28.45 -11.38 -13.06
CA LEU A 217 28.17 -11.13 -11.65
C LEU A 217 29.02 -12.02 -10.74
N ILE A 218 29.15 -13.31 -11.04
CA ILE A 218 29.99 -14.24 -10.28
C ILE A 218 31.44 -13.75 -10.25
N GLN A 219 31.99 -13.33 -11.40
CA GLN A 219 33.34 -12.78 -11.47
C GLN A 219 33.48 -11.53 -10.60
N LYS A 220 32.50 -10.61 -10.64
CA LYS A 220 32.54 -9.41 -9.80
C LYS A 220 32.44 -9.72 -8.31
N ILE A 221 31.61 -10.68 -7.91
CA ILE A 221 31.49 -11.09 -6.51
C ILE A 221 32.80 -11.69 -6.01
N ARG A 222 33.51 -12.47 -6.83
CA ARG A 222 34.85 -13.01 -6.49
C ARG A 222 35.91 -11.93 -6.26
N GLU A 223 35.72 -10.74 -6.84
CA GLU A 223 36.61 -9.59 -6.62
C GLU A 223 36.31 -8.84 -5.32
N TYR A 224 35.13 -9.03 -4.72
CA TYR A 224 34.75 -8.39 -3.46
C TYR A 224 35.54 -9.04 -2.32
N ARG A 225 36.44 -8.26 -1.70
CA ARG A 225 37.21 -8.65 -0.52
C ARG A 225 36.44 -8.40 0.76
#